data_AF-Q66CJ1-F1
#
_entry.id   AF-Q66CJ1-F1
#
_cell.length_a   1.000
_cell.length_b   1.000
_cell.length_c   1.000
_cell.angle_alpha   90.00
_cell.angle_beta   90.00
_cell.angle_gamma   90.00
#
_symmetry.space_group_name_H-M   'P 1'
#
loop_
_entity.id
_entity.type
_entity.pdbx_description
1 polymer ?
#
loop_
_entity_poly.entity_id
_entity_poly.type
_entity_poly.pdbx_seq_one_letter_code
_entity_poly.pdbx_strand_id
1 'polypeptide(L)'
;MFTKRNFKKSVVIITAIFSGSVFADVNIGDLNTGVIGNGTAVGNNNSLGGSTNGVVIGNGGSLSNSTNGVVIGNGSVSDGDGVSIGGGTSTNGGIAIGSGSNATQSDEINIGDRQITGVKAGVADTDAANVGQLVAKAGETLNSANIYVDNQATETLNNANLYTDNKATETINNANTYTDNKSSETLNSANSYTDNKSSETLNSANTYTDSKTAEIFNTNKTYMDEKSKETLNNTYDYVDSKVSSIVYDVNSYTDKTVNTAFETSLSDAKSYVDDKYNQLSDKVNKNFNKTNAGISGAMAMSGIPQKFGYEKSFGMAIGAYRGQSALAVGGDWNINHKTITRVNVSADTEGGVGVAAGFAFGIN
;
A
#
# COMPACT_ATOMS: atom_id res chain seq x y z
N MET A 1 133.01 87.25 -27.40
CA MET A 1 133.89 86.23 -28.01
C MET A 1 133.28 84.87 -27.68
N PHE A 2 132.66 84.23 -28.68
CA PHE A 2 131.89 82.97 -28.53
C PHE A 2 132.81 81.76 -28.44
N THR A 3 132.51 80.80 -27.55
CA THR A 3 133.06 79.44 -27.64
C THR A 3 131.90 78.44 -27.70
N LYS A 4 131.42 78.17 -28.92
CA LYS A 4 130.51 77.08 -29.26
C LYS A 4 131.23 75.75 -29.03
N ARG A 5 130.79 74.95 -28.05
CA ARG A 5 131.25 73.58 -27.87
C ARG A 5 130.34 72.66 -28.69
N ASN A 6 130.79 72.33 -29.91
CA ASN A 6 130.10 71.41 -30.82
C ASN A 6 130.21 69.97 -30.29
N PHE A 7 129.11 69.39 -29.83
CA PHE A 7 129.00 67.93 -29.67
C PHE A 7 128.86 67.31 -31.07
N LYS A 8 129.94 66.71 -31.58
CA LYS A 8 129.87 65.82 -32.74
C LYS A 8 129.01 64.61 -32.35
N LYS A 9 127.79 64.51 -32.88
CA LYS A 9 127.08 63.22 -32.96
C LYS A 9 127.85 62.37 -33.98
N SER A 10 128.61 61.39 -33.50
CA SER A 10 129.18 60.35 -34.37
C SER A 10 128.04 59.45 -34.83
N VAL A 11 127.52 59.69 -36.03
CA VAL A 11 126.67 58.74 -36.73
C VAL A 11 127.61 57.76 -37.44
N VAL A 12 127.72 56.55 -36.92
CA VAL A 12 128.46 55.46 -37.55
C VAL A 12 127.52 54.81 -38.57
N ILE A 13 127.71 55.12 -39.85
CA ILE A 13 127.09 54.37 -40.96
C ILE A 13 128.12 53.32 -41.37
N ILE A 14 127.90 52.08 -40.96
CA ILE A 14 128.61 50.94 -41.53
C ILE A 14 127.82 50.52 -42.76
N THR A 15 128.33 50.82 -43.94
CA THR A 15 127.85 50.21 -45.19
C THR A 15 128.74 49.02 -45.50
N ALA A 16 128.26 47.81 -45.23
CA ALA A 16 128.90 46.57 -45.66
C ALA A 16 128.22 46.07 -46.94
N ILE A 17 128.97 45.97 -48.04
CA ILE A 17 128.53 45.33 -49.28
C ILE A 17 129.20 43.95 -49.31
N PHE A 18 128.42 42.88 -49.19
CA PHE A 18 128.91 41.51 -49.32
C PHE A 18 128.62 41.00 -50.73
N SER A 19 129.66 40.65 -51.48
CA SER A 19 129.57 40.02 -52.81
C SER A 19 129.91 38.53 -52.71
N GLY A 20 128.93 37.66 -52.93
CA GLY A 20 129.08 36.20 -52.97
C GLY A 20 128.25 35.47 -51.92
N SER A 21 127.79 34.26 -52.25
CA SER A 21 126.97 33.38 -51.39
C SER A 21 127.73 32.95 -50.13
N VAL A 22 127.82 33.84 -49.13
CA VAL A 22 128.42 33.57 -47.82
C VAL A 22 127.29 33.58 -46.80
N PHE A 23 127.00 32.41 -46.24
CA PHE A 23 126.19 32.20 -45.05
C PHE A 23 126.81 33.00 -43.88
N ALA A 24 126.40 34.26 -43.71
CA ALA A 24 126.95 35.15 -42.70
C ALA A 24 125.99 35.19 -41.52
N ASP A 25 126.43 34.61 -40.40
CA ASP A 25 125.81 34.83 -39.10
C ASP A 25 125.65 36.34 -38.85
N VAL A 26 124.47 36.77 -38.43
CA VAL A 26 124.20 38.16 -38.07
C VAL A 26 124.37 38.29 -36.58
N ASN A 27 125.48 38.84 -36.12
CA ASN A 27 125.74 39.08 -34.70
C ASN A 27 125.95 40.58 -34.44
N ILE A 28 124.90 41.26 -33.98
CA ILE A 28 124.88 42.71 -33.76
C ILE A 28 124.59 42.99 -32.29
N GLY A 29 125.55 43.59 -31.58
CA GLY A 29 125.47 43.93 -30.15
C GLY A 29 126.48 43.15 -29.32
N ASP A 30 126.36 43.23 -27.99
CA ASP A 30 127.38 42.71 -27.07
C ASP A 30 126.94 41.41 -26.37
N LEU A 31 127.90 40.53 -26.08
CA LEU A 31 127.71 39.30 -25.29
C LEU A 31 126.71 38.29 -25.88
N ASN A 32 126.47 38.31 -27.19
CA ASN A 32 125.72 37.26 -27.86
C ASN A 32 126.58 35.98 -28.01
N THR A 33 126.00 34.82 -27.75
CA THR A 33 126.69 33.53 -27.77
C THR A 33 125.97 32.51 -28.67
N GLY A 34 126.73 31.54 -29.17
CA GLY A 34 126.19 30.43 -29.97
C GLY A 34 125.63 30.84 -31.34
N VAL A 35 126.05 32.00 -31.87
CA VAL A 35 125.66 32.47 -33.21
C VAL A 35 126.52 31.77 -34.25
N ILE A 36 125.98 30.72 -34.86
CA ILE A 36 126.63 29.92 -35.88
C ILE A 36 125.58 29.45 -36.91
N GLY A 37 126.04 29.04 -38.09
CA GLY A 37 125.26 28.21 -39.01
C GLY A 37 124.12 28.92 -39.76
N ASN A 38 124.11 30.25 -39.84
CA ASN A 38 123.02 31.17 -40.27
C ASN A 38 122.16 31.74 -39.13
N GLY A 39 122.68 31.76 -37.91
CA GLY A 39 122.01 32.37 -36.77
C GLY A 39 121.93 33.89 -36.87
N THR A 40 120.84 34.47 -36.37
CA THR A 40 120.67 35.93 -36.23
C THR A 40 120.50 36.30 -34.77
N ALA A 41 121.46 37.04 -34.22
CA ALA A 41 121.43 37.66 -32.91
C ALA A 41 121.52 39.18 -33.03
N VAL A 42 120.52 39.89 -32.53
CA VAL A 42 120.50 41.36 -32.50
C VAL A 42 120.13 41.86 -31.11
N GLY A 43 121.00 42.67 -30.51
CA GLY A 43 120.90 43.15 -29.14
C GLY A 43 121.94 42.52 -28.24
N ASN A 44 121.66 42.38 -26.94
CA ASN A 44 122.67 42.03 -25.94
C ASN A 44 122.34 40.71 -25.21
N ASN A 45 123.36 39.99 -24.75
CA ASN A 45 123.22 38.78 -23.93
C ASN A 45 122.32 37.68 -24.53
N ASN A 46 122.19 37.60 -25.85
CA ASN A 46 121.36 36.58 -26.48
C ASN A 46 122.14 35.27 -26.63
N SER A 47 121.51 34.14 -26.34
CA SER A 47 122.10 32.82 -26.49
C SER A 47 121.35 32.05 -27.57
N LEU A 48 122.00 31.71 -28.67
CA LEU A 48 121.38 30.90 -29.72
C LEU A 48 121.57 29.39 -29.50
N GLY A 49 122.33 28.98 -28.46
CA GLY A 49 122.48 27.57 -28.10
C GLY A 49 123.06 26.67 -29.19
N GLY A 50 123.74 27.25 -30.20
CA GLY A 50 124.26 26.51 -31.36
C GLY A 50 123.23 26.23 -32.45
N SER A 51 122.05 26.86 -32.39
CA SER A 51 121.01 26.81 -33.43
C SER A 51 121.55 27.30 -34.77
N THR A 52 121.33 26.54 -35.85
CA THR A 52 121.83 26.92 -37.18
C THR A 52 120.96 27.97 -37.86
N ASN A 53 119.65 28.02 -37.61
CA ASN A 53 118.73 28.95 -38.27
C ASN A 53 117.92 29.77 -37.27
N GLY A 54 118.37 29.80 -36.01
CA GLY A 54 117.71 30.50 -34.93
C GLY A 54 117.77 32.02 -35.05
N VAL A 55 116.71 32.69 -34.59
CA VAL A 55 116.63 34.15 -34.55
C VAL A 55 116.38 34.59 -33.12
N VAL A 56 117.27 35.43 -32.57
CA VAL A 56 117.08 36.06 -31.27
C VAL A 56 117.30 37.57 -31.39
N ILE A 57 116.26 38.34 -31.12
CA ILE A 57 116.28 39.80 -31.20
C ILE A 57 115.83 40.37 -29.86
N GLY A 58 116.70 41.02 -29.10
CA GLY A 58 116.35 41.58 -27.80
C GLY A 58 117.49 41.56 -26.79
N ASN A 59 117.13 41.40 -25.52
CA ASN A 59 118.07 41.30 -24.41
C ASN A 59 117.81 40.03 -23.60
N GLY A 60 118.78 39.12 -23.53
CA GLY A 60 118.67 37.89 -22.74
C GLY A 60 117.72 36.84 -23.33
N GLY A 61 117.47 36.85 -24.64
CA GLY A 61 116.73 35.79 -25.30
C GLY A 61 117.55 34.51 -25.42
N SER A 62 116.92 33.34 -25.32
CA SER A 62 117.63 32.06 -25.36
C SER A 62 116.97 31.01 -26.26
N LEU A 63 117.75 30.38 -27.13
CA LEU A 63 117.41 29.15 -27.83
C LEU A 63 118.20 28.00 -27.22
N SER A 64 117.54 26.86 -27.02
CA SER A 64 118.19 25.61 -26.58
C SER A 64 117.57 24.42 -27.30
N ASN A 65 118.38 23.55 -27.90
CA ASN A 65 117.86 22.37 -28.62
C ASN A 65 116.76 22.73 -29.63
N SER A 66 116.97 23.80 -30.39
CA SER A 66 116.10 24.29 -31.46
C SER A 66 116.96 24.66 -32.66
N THR A 67 116.48 24.33 -33.86
CA THR A 67 117.18 24.61 -35.12
C THR A 67 116.69 25.92 -35.75
N ASN A 68 115.38 26.20 -35.66
CA ASN A 68 114.72 27.34 -36.33
C ASN A 68 113.92 28.24 -35.36
N GLY A 69 114.17 28.14 -34.06
CA GLY A 69 113.41 28.88 -33.05
C GLY A 69 113.58 30.40 -33.17
N VAL A 70 112.52 31.13 -32.80
CA VAL A 70 112.49 32.59 -32.86
C VAL A 70 112.21 33.16 -31.48
N VAL A 71 113.06 34.07 -30.99
CA VAL A 71 112.85 34.82 -29.75
C VAL A 71 112.93 36.31 -30.05
N ILE A 72 111.89 37.05 -29.68
CA ILE A 72 111.85 38.51 -29.76
C ILE A 72 111.61 39.06 -28.35
N GLY A 73 112.58 39.76 -27.78
CA GLY A 73 112.58 40.22 -26.39
C GLY A 73 113.31 39.26 -25.43
N ASN A 74 112.95 39.30 -24.15
CA ASN A 74 113.59 38.52 -23.09
C ASN A 74 112.82 37.21 -22.81
N GLY A 75 112.86 36.25 -23.73
CA GLY A 75 112.14 34.97 -23.63
C GLY A 75 113.00 33.77 -24.03
N SER A 76 112.41 32.59 -24.09
CA SER A 76 113.13 31.38 -24.50
C SER A 76 112.33 30.46 -25.41
N VAL A 77 113.03 29.77 -26.30
CA VAL A 77 112.51 28.62 -27.05
C VAL A 77 113.42 27.43 -26.76
N SER A 78 112.84 26.30 -26.35
CA SER A 78 113.58 25.08 -26.03
C SER A 78 112.94 23.82 -26.60
N ASP A 79 113.77 22.82 -26.91
CA ASP A 79 113.35 21.46 -27.26
C ASP A 79 112.31 21.41 -28.39
N GLY A 80 112.56 22.15 -29.47
CA GLY A 80 111.64 22.27 -30.62
C GLY A 80 111.68 23.66 -31.24
N ASP A 81 111.19 23.78 -32.47
CA ASP A 81 111.23 25.03 -33.23
C ASP A 81 109.98 25.87 -32.98
N GLY A 82 110.01 26.66 -31.89
CA GLY A 82 108.91 27.52 -31.47
C GLY A 82 109.17 29.01 -31.64
N VAL A 83 108.19 29.82 -31.23
CA VAL A 83 108.27 31.27 -31.25
C VAL A 83 107.99 31.84 -29.86
N SER A 84 108.87 32.69 -29.34
CA SER A 84 108.66 33.47 -28.13
C SER A 84 108.72 34.96 -28.46
N ILE A 85 107.74 35.73 -27.99
CA ILE A 85 107.68 37.18 -28.17
C ILE A 85 107.42 37.84 -26.82
N GLY A 86 108.15 38.89 -26.46
CA GLY A 86 107.87 39.73 -25.30
C GLY A 86 108.02 39.03 -23.95
N GLY A 87 108.83 37.97 -23.88
CA GLY A 87 109.15 37.25 -22.65
C GLY A 87 108.39 35.97 -22.38
N GLY A 88 107.84 35.35 -23.43
CA GLY A 88 107.27 34.01 -23.34
C GLY A 88 108.32 32.90 -23.26
N THR A 89 107.88 31.71 -22.88
CA THR A 89 108.65 30.47 -22.96
C THR A 89 107.93 29.52 -23.90
N SER A 90 108.58 29.08 -24.96
CA SER A 90 108.07 28.02 -25.83
C SER A 90 108.92 26.79 -25.68
N THR A 91 108.32 25.71 -25.20
CA THR A 91 108.92 24.38 -25.18
C THR A 91 108.17 23.52 -26.19
N ASN A 92 108.89 22.74 -27.01
CA ASN A 92 108.28 21.82 -27.97
C ASN A 92 107.48 22.48 -29.13
N GLY A 93 107.93 23.65 -29.60
CA GLY A 93 107.55 24.18 -30.91
C GLY A 93 106.34 25.12 -30.99
N GLY A 94 105.68 25.44 -29.86
CA GLY A 94 104.53 26.35 -29.84
C GLY A 94 104.87 27.83 -29.94
N ILE A 95 103.85 28.69 -29.84
CA ILE A 95 103.99 30.16 -29.85
C ILE A 95 103.64 30.71 -28.46
N ALA A 96 104.59 31.34 -27.78
CA ALA A 96 104.38 32.02 -26.50
C ALA A 96 104.47 33.54 -26.66
N ILE A 97 103.38 34.25 -26.36
CA ILE A 97 103.28 35.71 -26.56
C ILE A 97 103.10 36.44 -25.23
N GLY A 98 104.11 37.21 -24.85
CA GLY A 98 104.17 38.04 -23.65
C GLY A 98 104.76 37.32 -22.43
N SER A 99 105.25 38.11 -21.48
CA SER A 99 105.78 37.63 -20.20
C SER A 99 104.79 36.72 -19.47
N GLY A 100 105.25 35.59 -18.96
CA GLY A 100 104.44 34.60 -18.25
C GLY A 100 103.67 33.62 -19.14
N SER A 101 103.71 33.80 -20.46
CA SER A 101 103.14 32.83 -21.40
C SER A 101 104.07 31.63 -21.56
N ASN A 102 103.53 30.42 -21.47
CA ASN A 102 104.30 29.18 -21.52
C ASN A 102 103.67 28.18 -22.49
N ALA A 103 104.08 28.20 -23.75
CA ALA A 103 103.62 27.24 -24.75
C ALA A 103 104.42 25.94 -24.58
N THR A 104 103.73 24.80 -24.47
CA THR A 104 104.35 23.49 -24.16
C THR A 104 104.07 22.43 -25.23
N GLN A 105 103.28 22.78 -26.23
CA GLN A 105 102.89 21.90 -27.35
C GLN A 105 103.15 22.62 -28.68
N SER A 106 103.41 21.87 -29.74
CA SER A 106 103.75 22.43 -31.06
C SER A 106 102.60 23.21 -31.69
N ASP A 107 101.35 22.80 -31.45
CA ASP A 107 100.14 23.41 -32.03
C ASP A 107 99.45 24.39 -31.06
N GLU A 108 100.17 24.89 -30.06
CA GLU A 108 99.66 25.82 -29.05
C GLU A 108 100.09 27.26 -29.34
N ILE A 109 99.14 28.19 -29.20
CA ILE A 109 99.44 29.61 -28.96
C ILE A 109 99.07 29.94 -27.51
N ASN A 110 100.07 30.19 -26.68
CA ASN A 110 99.89 30.57 -25.29
C ASN A 110 100.09 32.09 -25.11
N ILE A 111 99.10 32.76 -24.50
CA ILE A 111 99.14 34.21 -24.23
C ILE A 111 99.14 34.54 -22.73
N GLY A 112 99.19 33.52 -21.86
CA GLY A 112 99.00 33.65 -20.42
C GLY A 112 97.61 34.21 -20.06
N ASP A 113 97.54 34.98 -18.97
CA ASP A 113 96.30 35.57 -18.43
C ASP A 113 95.82 36.82 -19.18
N ARG A 114 96.03 36.88 -20.49
CA ARG A 114 95.70 38.05 -21.31
C ARG A 114 94.34 37.90 -21.99
N GLN A 115 93.71 39.04 -22.25
CA GLN A 115 92.48 39.09 -23.04
C GLN A 115 92.79 39.25 -24.52
N ILE A 116 92.11 38.48 -25.38
CA ILE A 116 92.05 38.73 -26.82
C ILE A 116 90.80 39.57 -27.08
N THR A 117 90.98 40.86 -27.36
CA THR A 117 89.88 41.79 -27.66
C THR A 117 89.81 42.07 -29.17
N GLY A 118 88.64 42.52 -29.65
CA GLY A 118 88.43 42.78 -31.08
C GLY A 118 88.16 41.53 -31.93
N VAL A 119 87.87 40.38 -31.30
CA VAL A 119 87.49 39.14 -32.01
C VAL A 119 86.11 39.31 -32.65
N LYS A 120 86.08 39.41 -33.99
CA LYS A 120 84.84 39.36 -34.77
C LYS A 120 84.16 38.00 -34.58
N ALA A 121 82.83 37.97 -34.67
CA ALA A 121 82.10 36.71 -34.62
C ALA A 121 82.63 35.73 -35.67
N GLY A 122 82.96 34.52 -35.22
CA GLY A 122 83.37 33.42 -36.08
C GLY A 122 82.23 33.01 -37.03
N VAL A 123 82.58 32.65 -38.25
CA VAL A 123 81.63 32.22 -39.29
C VAL A 123 81.86 30.75 -39.65
N ALA A 124 83.09 30.28 -39.66
CA ALA A 124 83.44 28.88 -39.86
C ALA A 124 83.59 28.14 -38.51
N ASP A 125 83.45 26.81 -38.54
CA ASP A 125 83.57 25.95 -37.34
C ASP A 125 84.95 26.02 -36.66
N THR A 126 85.98 26.47 -37.41
CA THR A 126 87.36 26.62 -36.93
C THR A 126 87.68 28.03 -36.44
N ASP A 127 86.73 28.97 -36.53
CA ASP A 127 86.94 30.34 -36.06
C ASP A 127 86.81 30.43 -34.53
N ALA A 128 87.51 31.40 -33.93
CA ALA A 128 87.33 31.71 -32.52
C ALA A 128 85.92 32.28 -32.27
N ALA A 129 85.18 31.68 -31.35
CA ALA A 129 83.90 32.21 -30.90
C ALA A 129 84.13 33.41 -29.96
N ASN A 130 83.41 34.51 -30.20
CA ASN A 130 83.41 35.64 -29.27
C ASN A 130 82.30 35.50 -28.21
N VAL A 131 82.37 36.31 -27.15
CA VAL A 131 81.41 36.28 -26.03
C VAL A 131 79.96 36.51 -26.50
N GLY A 132 79.76 37.32 -27.53
CA GLY A 132 78.43 37.56 -28.11
C GLY A 132 77.79 36.30 -28.69
N GLN A 133 78.56 35.47 -29.40
CA GLN A 133 78.08 34.18 -29.93
C GLN A 133 77.73 33.20 -28.82
N LEU A 134 78.54 33.14 -27.76
CA LEU A 134 78.29 32.29 -26.60
C LEU A 134 76.99 32.68 -25.88
N VAL A 135 76.80 33.98 -25.63
CA VAL A 135 75.59 34.50 -24.97
C VAL A 135 74.35 34.28 -25.83
N ALA A 136 74.43 34.49 -27.16
CA ALA A 136 73.32 34.23 -28.06
C ALA A 136 72.90 32.75 -28.04
N LYS A 137 73.87 31.82 -28.15
CA LYS A 137 73.59 30.38 -28.14
C LYS A 137 73.05 29.91 -26.78
N ALA A 138 73.57 30.44 -25.69
CA ALA A 138 73.03 30.19 -24.35
C ALA A 138 71.58 30.68 -24.22
N GLY A 139 71.26 31.86 -24.77
CA GLY A 139 69.91 32.42 -24.80
C GLY A 139 68.93 31.56 -25.61
N GLU A 140 69.33 31.11 -26.81
CA GLU A 140 68.52 30.20 -27.64
C GLU A 140 68.21 28.88 -26.91
N THR A 141 69.22 28.32 -26.24
CA THR A 141 69.11 27.07 -25.49
C THR A 141 68.16 27.25 -24.30
N LEU A 142 68.31 28.33 -23.54
CA LEU A 142 67.45 28.65 -22.41
C LEU A 142 66.00 28.87 -22.86
N ASN A 143 65.78 29.60 -23.96
CA ASN A 143 64.45 29.81 -24.51
C ASN A 143 63.79 28.50 -24.94
N SER A 144 64.54 27.61 -25.59
CA SER A 144 64.05 26.29 -26.00
C SER A 144 63.67 25.43 -24.79
N ALA A 145 64.49 25.47 -23.73
CA ALA A 145 64.20 24.76 -22.48
C ALA A 145 62.95 25.31 -21.78
N ASN A 146 62.77 26.62 -21.73
CA ASN A 146 61.58 27.25 -21.15
C ASN A 146 60.31 26.83 -21.92
N ILE A 147 60.32 26.93 -23.25
CA ILE A 147 59.19 26.50 -24.09
C ILE A 147 58.84 25.03 -23.84
N TYR A 148 59.84 24.15 -23.76
CA TYR A 148 59.61 22.74 -23.47
C TYR A 148 58.95 22.53 -22.11
N VAL A 149 59.46 23.19 -21.06
CA VAL A 149 58.90 23.10 -19.70
C VAL A 149 57.47 23.65 -19.65
N ASP A 150 57.19 24.80 -20.28
CA ASP A 150 55.87 25.41 -20.30
C ASP A 150 54.83 24.51 -21.00
N ASN A 151 55.23 23.85 -22.10
CA ASN A 151 54.39 22.88 -22.79
C ASN A 151 54.09 21.66 -21.92
N GLN A 152 55.12 21.07 -21.29
CA GLN A 152 54.92 19.93 -20.39
C GLN A 152 54.06 20.28 -19.17
N ALA A 153 54.20 21.49 -18.62
CA ALA A 153 53.39 21.97 -17.52
C ALA A 153 51.92 22.12 -17.94
N THR A 154 51.67 22.68 -19.12
CA THR A 154 50.32 22.84 -19.69
C THR A 154 49.66 21.49 -19.95
N GLU A 155 50.38 20.55 -20.56
CA GLU A 155 49.87 19.20 -20.82
C GLU A 155 49.54 18.46 -19.51
N THR A 156 50.44 18.55 -18.53
CA THR A 156 50.23 17.93 -17.21
C THR A 156 49.01 18.51 -16.51
N LEU A 157 48.83 19.83 -16.53
CA LEU A 157 47.67 20.51 -15.93
C LEU A 157 46.37 20.10 -16.62
N ASN A 158 46.35 20.04 -17.96
CA ASN A 158 45.17 19.63 -18.71
C ASN A 158 44.78 18.18 -18.41
N ASN A 159 45.77 17.27 -18.35
CA ASN A 159 45.52 15.87 -18.01
C ASN A 159 45.00 15.71 -16.57
N ALA A 160 45.54 16.48 -15.61
CA ALA A 160 45.09 16.46 -14.23
C ALA A 160 43.63 16.98 -14.09
N ASN A 161 43.30 18.06 -14.80
CA ASN A 161 41.93 18.59 -14.84
C ASN A 161 40.96 17.58 -15.46
N LEU A 162 41.30 17.01 -16.64
CA LEU A 162 40.47 16.02 -17.30
C LEU A 162 40.22 14.79 -16.41
N TYR A 163 41.26 14.30 -15.74
CA TYR A 163 41.13 13.19 -14.79
C TYR A 163 40.19 13.53 -13.64
N THR A 164 40.34 14.72 -13.07
CA THR A 164 39.54 15.19 -11.93
C THR A 164 38.07 15.40 -12.33
N ASP A 165 37.81 16.02 -13.48
CA ASP A 165 36.46 16.24 -14.03
C ASP A 165 35.74 14.91 -14.33
N ASN A 166 36.46 13.94 -14.90
CA ASN A 166 35.94 12.60 -15.13
C ASN A 166 35.58 11.90 -13.82
N LYS A 167 36.45 11.97 -12.81
CA LYS A 167 36.20 11.36 -11.50
C LYS A 167 35.06 12.05 -10.74
N ALA A 168 34.94 13.37 -10.85
CA ALA A 168 33.82 14.12 -10.29
C ALA A 168 32.50 13.70 -10.93
N THR A 169 32.47 13.58 -12.26
CA THR A 169 31.29 13.14 -13.03
C THR A 169 30.88 11.71 -12.67
N GLU A 170 31.84 10.78 -12.60
CA GLU A 170 31.60 9.39 -12.19
C GLU A 170 31.01 9.32 -10.77
N THR A 171 31.56 10.11 -9.84
CA THR A 171 31.09 10.16 -8.46
C THR A 171 29.66 10.68 -8.36
N ILE A 172 29.34 11.76 -9.07
CA ILE A 172 27.99 12.33 -9.10
C ILE A 172 26.98 11.34 -9.70
N ASN A 173 27.34 10.68 -10.81
CA ASN A 173 26.46 9.69 -11.45
C ASN A 173 26.18 8.48 -10.54
N ASN A 174 27.21 7.99 -9.85
CA ASN A 174 27.06 6.90 -8.89
C ASN A 174 26.18 7.31 -7.69
N ALA A 175 26.37 8.52 -7.16
CA ALA A 175 25.57 9.05 -6.05
C ALA A 175 24.10 9.26 -6.45
N ASN A 176 23.84 9.79 -7.64
CA ASN A 176 22.49 9.94 -8.19
C ASN A 176 21.83 8.58 -8.37
N THR A 177 22.50 7.63 -9.04
CA THR A 177 21.98 6.27 -9.25
C THR A 177 21.64 5.59 -7.93
N TYR A 178 22.51 5.69 -6.92
CA TYR A 178 22.25 5.14 -5.59
C TYR A 178 21.03 5.79 -4.92
N THR A 179 20.95 7.13 -4.97
CA THR A 179 19.84 7.90 -4.38
C THR A 179 18.51 7.59 -5.06
N ASP A 180 18.49 7.53 -6.39
CA ASP A 180 17.30 7.22 -7.18
C ASP A 180 16.80 5.80 -6.89
N ASN A 181 17.71 4.82 -6.83
CA ASN A 181 17.37 3.44 -6.48
C ASN A 181 16.79 3.35 -5.07
N LYS A 182 17.43 3.98 -4.07
CA LYS A 182 16.91 3.97 -2.70
C LYS A 182 15.58 4.69 -2.55
N SER A 183 15.38 5.78 -3.28
CA SER A 183 14.11 6.50 -3.31
C SER A 183 12.99 5.64 -3.91
N SER A 184 13.27 4.94 -5.02
CA SER A 184 12.33 4.01 -5.66
C SER A 184 11.98 2.82 -4.75
N GLU A 185 12.97 2.18 -4.12
CA GLU A 185 12.75 1.09 -3.16
C GLU A 185 11.88 1.53 -1.98
N THR A 186 12.16 2.70 -1.42
CA THR A 186 11.40 3.27 -0.29
C THR A 186 9.96 3.57 -0.71
N LEU A 187 9.76 4.19 -1.88
CA LEU A 187 8.43 4.50 -2.40
C LEU A 187 7.60 3.22 -2.64
N ASN A 188 8.21 2.19 -3.24
CA ASN A 188 7.54 0.91 -3.49
C ASN A 188 7.14 0.20 -2.20
N SER A 189 7.99 0.26 -1.18
CA SER A 189 7.70 -0.30 0.14
C SER A 189 6.58 0.47 0.86
N ALA A 190 6.58 1.80 0.80
CA ALA A 190 5.53 2.64 1.37
C ALA A 190 4.17 2.41 0.68
N ASN A 191 4.16 2.32 -0.65
CA ASN A 191 2.96 1.99 -1.42
C ASN A 191 2.43 0.60 -1.04
N SER A 192 3.28 -0.43 -1.05
CA SER A 192 2.89 -1.79 -0.67
C SER A 192 2.33 -1.87 0.75
N TYR A 193 2.93 -1.16 1.70
CA TYR A 193 2.42 -1.08 3.07
C TYR A 193 1.04 -0.42 3.14
N THR A 194 0.88 0.71 2.44
CA THR A 194 -0.38 1.48 2.41
C THR A 194 -1.50 0.70 1.73
N ASP A 195 -1.20 0.02 0.63
CA ASP A 195 -2.15 -0.83 -0.10
C ASP A 195 -2.61 -2.00 0.77
N ASN A 196 -1.67 -2.67 1.44
CA ASN A 196 -1.98 -3.76 2.38
C ASN A 196 -2.86 -3.28 3.53
N LYS A 197 -2.49 -2.16 4.19
CA LYS A 197 -3.29 -1.61 5.29
C LYS A 197 -4.67 -1.14 4.84
N SER A 198 -4.78 -0.58 3.65
CA SER A 198 -6.07 -0.19 3.06
C SER A 198 -6.94 -1.42 2.81
N SER A 199 -6.38 -2.50 2.26
CA SER A 199 -7.07 -3.77 2.04
C SER A 199 -7.52 -4.43 3.35
N GLU A 200 -6.65 -4.50 4.36
CA GLU A 200 -7.00 -5.03 5.70
C GLU A 200 -8.13 -4.23 6.35
N THR A 201 -8.07 -2.90 6.25
CA THR A 201 -9.10 -2.01 6.82
C THR A 201 -10.43 -2.21 6.11
N LEU A 202 -10.43 -2.27 4.77
CA LEU A 202 -11.62 -2.51 3.97
C LEU A 202 -12.25 -3.86 4.30
N ASN A 203 -11.46 -4.92 4.37
CA ASN A 203 -11.93 -6.26 4.72
C ASN A 203 -12.52 -6.33 6.14
N SER A 204 -11.89 -5.64 7.09
CA SER A 204 -12.40 -5.53 8.46
C SER A 204 -13.75 -4.79 8.52
N ALA A 205 -13.87 -3.69 7.78
CA ALA A 205 -15.10 -2.92 7.70
C ALA A 205 -16.24 -3.72 7.03
N ASN A 206 -15.94 -4.44 5.95
CA ASN A 206 -16.89 -5.33 5.29
C ASN A 206 -17.35 -6.45 6.23
N THR A 207 -16.41 -7.15 6.89
CA THR A 207 -16.72 -8.21 7.84
C THR A 207 -17.61 -7.72 8.98
N TYR A 208 -17.30 -6.54 9.53
CA TYR A 208 -18.12 -5.92 10.57
C TYR A 208 -19.53 -5.59 10.07
N THR A 209 -19.64 -4.99 8.87
CA THR A 209 -20.92 -4.61 8.27
C THR A 209 -21.77 -5.84 7.95
N ASP A 210 -21.17 -6.89 7.38
CA ASP A 210 -21.83 -8.16 7.07
C ASP A 210 -22.32 -8.84 8.34
N SER A 211 -21.48 -8.90 9.38
CA SER A 211 -21.85 -9.45 10.69
C SER A 211 -23.02 -8.71 11.30
N LYS A 212 -22.99 -7.36 11.29
CA LYS A 212 -24.05 -6.57 11.90
C LYS A 212 -25.35 -6.59 11.10
N THR A 213 -25.25 -6.67 9.78
CA THR A 213 -26.40 -6.90 8.89
C THR A 213 -27.06 -8.25 9.18
N ALA A 214 -26.26 -9.31 9.33
CA ALA A 214 -26.76 -10.64 9.66
C ALA A 214 -27.43 -10.70 11.04
N GLU A 215 -26.86 -10.02 12.05
CA GLU A 215 -27.46 -9.92 13.38
C GLU A 215 -28.83 -9.22 13.33
N ILE A 216 -28.91 -8.04 12.69
CA ILE A 216 -30.16 -7.30 12.53
C ILE A 216 -31.21 -8.15 11.80
N PHE A 217 -30.81 -8.83 10.71
CA PHE A 217 -31.70 -9.70 9.96
C PHE A 217 -32.27 -10.83 10.83
N ASN A 218 -31.41 -11.50 11.60
CA ASN A 218 -31.84 -12.59 12.49
C ASN A 218 -32.74 -12.09 13.62
N THR A 219 -32.43 -10.95 14.25
CA THR A 219 -33.28 -10.34 15.27
C THR A 219 -34.67 -9.99 14.72
N ASN A 220 -34.72 -9.35 13.54
CA ASN A 220 -35.98 -9.02 12.89
C ASN A 220 -36.77 -10.27 12.52
N LYS A 221 -36.10 -11.32 12.02
CA LYS A 221 -36.74 -12.59 11.71
C LYS A 221 -37.39 -13.21 12.95
N THR A 222 -36.64 -13.33 14.06
CA THR A 222 -37.17 -13.87 15.32
C THR A 222 -38.34 -13.04 15.83
N TYR A 223 -38.22 -11.71 15.84
CA TYR A 223 -39.30 -10.81 16.26
C TYR A 223 -40.57 -10.99 15.42
N MET A 224 -40.43 -11.07 14.09
CA MET A 224 -41.55 -11.29 13.18
C MET A 224 -42.19 -12.66 13.36
N ASP A 225 -41.38 -13.71 13.56
CA ASP A 225 -41.87 -15.07 13.82
C ASP A 225 -42.64 -15.13 15.15
N GLU A 226 -42.13 -14.51 16.20
CA GLU A 226 -42.80 -14.39 17.51
C GLU A 226 -44.11 -13.61 17.42
N LYS A 227 -44.12 -12.45 16.74
CA LYS A 227 -45.34 -11.67 16.55
C LYS A 227 -46.38 -12.37 15.67
N SER A 228 -45.93 -13.11 14.66
CA SER A 228 -46.82 -13.94 13.85
C SER A 228 -47.46 -15.05 14.69
N LYS A 229 -46.68 -15.69 15.57
CA LYS A 229 -47.17 -16.72 16.49
C LYS A 229 -48.15 -16.17 17.53
N GLU A 230 -47.85 -15.01 18.13
CA GLU A 230 -48.75 -14.32 19.08
C GLU A 230 -50.09 -13.98 18.40
N THR A 231 -50.03 -13.43 17.19
CA THR A 231 -51.23 -13.10 16.41
C THR A 231 -52.06 -14.34 16.11
N LEU A 232 -51.41 -15.45 15.73
CA LEU A 232 -52.08 -16.72 15.45
C LEU A 232 -52.74 -17.29 16.72
N ASN A 233 -52.05 -17.28 17.86
CA ASN A 233 -52.60 -17.73 19.14
C ASN A 233 -53.81 -16.89 19.57
N ASN A 234 -53.70 -15.56 19.50
CA ASN A 234 -54.83 -14.68 19.80
C ASN A 234 -56.03 -14.94 18.88
N THR A 235 -55.77 -15.31 17.62
CA THR A 235 -56.83 -15.70 16.67
C THR A 235 -57.47 -17.02 17.06
N TYR A 236 -56.68 -18.02 17.46
CA TYR A 236 -57.21 -19.29 17.98
C TYR A 236 -58.07 -19.07 19.22
N ASP A 237 -57.57 -18.33 20.21
CA ASP A 237 -58.32 -18.03 21.44
C ASP A 237 -59.65 -17.30 21.14
N TYR A 238 -59.62 -16.33 20.21
CA TYR A 238 -60.83 -15.63 19.77
C TYR A 238 -61.83 -16.56 19.07
N VAL A 239 -61.36 -17.42 18.15
CA VAL A 239 -62.20 -18.39 17.45
C VAL A 239 -62.77 -19.41 18.42
N ASP A 240 -61.97 -19.98 19.32
CA ASP A 240 -62.40 -20.95 20.33
C ASP A 240 -63.42 -20.34 21.30
N SER A 241 -63.21 -19.08 21.69
CA SER A 241 -64.19 -18.31 22.48
C SER A 241 -65.51 -18.15 21.73
N LYS A 242 -65.47 -17.77 20.44
CA LYS A 242 -66.67 -17.64 19.61
C LYS A 242 -67.37 -18.97 19.38
N VAL A 243 -66.63 -20.04 19.10
CA VAL A 243 -67.17 -21.39 18.94
C VAL A 243 -67.82 -21.84 20.25
N SER A 244 -67.17 -21.63 21.39
CA SER A 244 -67.73 -21.97 22.71
C SER A 244 -69.02 -21.21 22.99
N SER A 245 -69.07 -19.91 22.69
CA SER A 245 -70.30 -19.10 22.79
C SER A 245 -71.41 -19.63 21.88
N ILE A 246 -71.09 -19.94 20.62
CA ILE A 246 -72.05 -20.48 19.66
C ILE A 246 -72.58 -21.85 20.13
N VAL A 247 -71.70 -22.73 20.61
CA VAL A 247 -72.10 -24.05 21.14
C VAL A 247 -73.01 -23.89 22.36
N TYR A 248 -72.70 -22.94 23.25
CA TYR A 248 -73.57 -22.62 24.39
C TYR A 248 -74.94 -22.12 23.93
N ASP A 249 -74.99 -21.16 23.01
CA ASP A 249 -76.24 -20.61 22.47
C ASP A 249 -77.09 -21.69 21.78
N VAL A 250 -76.45 -22.56 20.98
CA VAL A 250 -77.09 -23.70 20.31
C VAL A 250 -77.65 -24.70 21.32
N ASN A 251 -76.88 -25.05 22.36
CA ASN A 251 -77.35 -25.97 23.41
C ASN A 251 -78.53 -25.37 24.17
N SER A 252 -78.43 -24.10 24.59
CA SER A 252 -79.52 -23.41 25.29
C SER A 252 -80.79 -23.33 24.44
N TYR A 253 -80.67 -23.00 23.15
CA TYR A 253 -81.80 -22.99 22.22
C TYR A 253 -82.39 -24.39 22.03
N THR A 254 -81.55 -25.42 21.90
CA THR A 254 -81.96 -26.82 21.75
C THR A 254 -82.70 -27.30 23.00
N ASP A 255 -82.12 -27.10 24.18
CA ASP A 255 -82.73 -27.47 25.47
C ASP A 255 -84.08 -26.77 25.64
N LYS A 256 -84.15 -25.47 25.37
CA LYS A 256 -85.41 -24.72 25.42
C LYS A 256 -86.45 -25.31 24.47
N THR A 257 -86.08 -25.59 23.23
CA THR A 257 -86.98 -26.12 22.20
C THR A 257 -87.46 -27.52 22.55
N VAL A 258 -86.56 -28.42 22.97
CA VAL A 258 -86.86 -29.79 23.39
C VAL A 258 -87.73 -29.79 24.64
N ASN A 259 -87.41 -28.99 25.65
CA ASN A 259 -88.23 -28.88 26.87
C ASN A 259 -89.61 -28.33 26.55
N THR A 260 -89.71 -27.29 25.71
CA THR A 260 -91.03 -26.75 25.28
C THR A 260 -91.85 -27.81 24.55
N ALA A 261 -91.23 -28.56 23.62
CA ALA A 261 -91.90 -29.63 22.89
C ALA A 261 -92.33 -30.79 23.82
N PHE A 262 -91.49 -31.15 24.79
CA PHE A 262 -91.79 -32.16 25.80
C PHE A 262 -92.92 -31.72 26.75
N GLU A 263 -92.87 -30.49 27.28
CA GLU A 263 -93.92 -29.91 28.12
C GLU A 263 -95.25 -29.82 27.38
N THR A 264 -95.22 -29.38 26.11
CA THR A 264 -96.42 -29.34 25.26
C THR A 264 -97.00 -30.74 25.09
N SER A 265 -96.16 -31.72 24.73
CA SER A 265 -96.59 -33.12 24.56
C SER A 265 -97.12 -33.73 25.86
N LEU A 266 -96.51 -33.40 27.01
CA LEU A 266 -96.95 -33.86 28.33
C LEU A 266 -98.28 -33.20 28.74
N SER A 267 -98.45 -31.92 28.45
CA SER A 267 -99.70 -31.19 28.66
C SER A 267 -100.83 -31.78 27.81
N ASP A 268 -100.58 -32.06 26.53
CA ASP A 268 -101.54 -32.70 25.64
C ASP A 268 -101.92 -34.10 26.15
N ALA A 269 -100.94 -34.89 26.59
CA ALA A 269 -101.17 -36.21 27.19
C ALA A 269 -102.00 -36.11 28.48
N LYS A 270 -101.71 -35.13 29.36
CA LYS A 270 -102.48 -34.88 30.59
C LYS A 270 -103.92 -34.49 30.27
N SER A 271 -104.12 -33.56 29.35
CA SER A 271 -105.47 -33.13 28.91
C SER A 271 -106.26 -34.31 28.35
N TYR A 272 -105.63 -35.18 27.55
CA TYR A 272 -106.26 -36.38 27.02
C TYR A 272 -106.69 -37.36 28.13
N VAL A 273 -105.84 -37.55 29.15
CA VAL A 273 -106.15 -38.40 30.31
C VAL A 273 -107.27 -37.80 31.16
N ASP A 274 -107.23 -36.50 31.44
CA ASP A 274 -108.26 -35.78 32.21
C ASP A 274 -109.63 -35.84 31.52
N ASP A 275 -109.68 -35.68 30.20
CA ASP A 275 -110.91 -35.83 29.40
C ASP A 275 -111.49 -37.25 29.51
N LYS A 276 -110.65 -38.28 29.41
CA LYS A 276 -111.08 -39.67 29.59
C LYS A 276 -111.54 -39.96 31.01
N TYR A 277 -110.90 -39.36 32.01
CA TYR A 277 -111.30 -39.46 33.41
C TYR A 277 -112.67 -38.81 33.66
N ASN A 278 -112.89 -37.60 33.15
CA ASN A 278 -114.16 -36.89 33.29
C ASN A 278 -115.31 -37.63 32.59
N GLN A 279 -115.09 -38.13 31.37
CA GLN A 279 -116.06 -38.96 30.65
C GLN A 279 -116.44 -40.23 31.43
N LEU A 280 -115.48 -40.85 32.14
CA LEU A 280 -115.74 -42.01 32.97
C LEU A 280 -116.53 -41.65 34.24
N SER A 281 -116.16 -40.57 34.92
CA SER A 281 -116.86 -40.06 36.11
C SER A 281 -118.34 -39.76 35.82
N ASP A 282 -118.62 -39.06 34.73
CA ASP A 282 -119.99 -38.72 34.32
C ASP A 282 -120.82 -39.96 33.99
N LYS A 283 -120.21 -40.95 33.31
CA LYS A 283 -120.88 -42.21 32.99
C LYS A 283 -121.22 -42.99 34.27
N VAL A 284 -120.35 -42.98 35.27
CA VAL A 284 -120.60 -43.62 36.58
C VAL A 284 -121.74 -42.92 37.33
N ASN A 285 -121.70 -41.59 37.46
CA ASN A 285 -122.74 -40.81 38.14
C ASN A 285 -124.12 -40.99 37.49
N LYS A 286 -124.17 -40.96 36.14
CA LYS A 286 -125.40 -41.18 35.38
C LYS A 286 -125.96 -42.59 35.60
N ASN A 287 -125.10 -43.59 35.80
CA ASN A 287 -125.53 -44.95 36.09
C ASN A 287 -126.12 -45.09 37.50
N PHE A 288 -125.52 -44.42 38.49
CA PHE A 288 -126.09 -44.36 39.85
C PHE A 288 -127.48 -43.72 39.86
N ASN A 289 -127.66 -42.60 39.15
CA ASN A 289 -128.96 -41.92 39.09
C ASN A 289 -130.02 -42.79 38.41
N LYS A 290 -129.74 -43.37 37.23
CA LYS A 290 -130.66 -44.29 36.54
C LYS A 290 -131.06 -45.48 37.41
N THR A 291 -130.10 -46.03 38.17
CA THR A 291 -130.37 -47.15 39.09
C THR A 291 -131.28 -46.72 40.24
N ASN A 292 -131.00 -45.57 40.87
CA ASN A 292 -131.82 -45.05 41.96
C ASN A 292 -133.25 -44.70 41.50
N ALA A 293 -133.39 -44.20 40.27
CA ALA A 293 -134.68 -43.90 39.66
C ALA A 293 -135.48 -45.18 39.37
N GLY A 294 -134.84 -46.21 38.82
CA GLY A 294 -135.48 -47.52 38.62
C GLY A 294 -135.97 -48.17 39.93
N ILE A 295 -135.22 -48.07 41.02
CA ILE A 295 -135.65 -48.55 42.36
C ILE A 295 -136.86 -47.74 42.85
N SER A 296 -136.86 -46.42 42.64
CA SER A 296 -138.00 -45.57 42.96
C SER A 296 -139.26 -46.03 42.19
N GLY A 297 -139.09 -46.41 40.92
CA GLY A 297 -140.14 -47.01 40.08
C GLY A 297 -140.75 -48.26 40.68
N ALA A 298 -139.91 -49.19 41.13
CA ALA A 298 -140.36 -50.40 41.82
C ALA A 298 -141.10 -50.11 43.14
N MET A 299 -140.60 -49.14 43.95
CA MET A 299 -141.27 -48.73 45.19
C MET A 299 -142.62 -48.06 44.93
N ALA A 300 -142.73 -47.27 43.86
CA ALA A 300 -143.98 -46.67 43.45
C ALA A 300 -145.00 -47.76 43.08
N MET A 301 -144.61 -48.78 42.30
CA MET A 301 -145.53 -49.86 41.91
C MET A 301 -146.02 -50.70 43.10
N SER A 302 -145.17 -50.93 44.11
CA SER A 302 -145.55 -51.70 45.30
C SER A 302 -146.51 -50.95 46.22
N GLY A 303 -146.45 -49.62 46.23
CA GLY A 303 -147.31 -48.76 47.04
C GLY A 303 -148.76 -48.63 46.56
N ILE A 304 -149.12 -49.21 45.40
CA ILE A 304 -150.46 -49.07 44.80
C ILE A 304 -151.48 -49.89 45.63
N PRO A 305 -152.45 -49.23 46.31
CA PRO A 305 -153.41 -49.92 47.17
C PRO A 305 -154.45 -50.68 46.35
N GLN A 306 -154.82 -51.88 46.83
CA GLN A 306 -155.91 -52.68 46.29
C GLN A 306 -157.22 -52.37 47.02
N LYS A 307 -158.31 -52.06 46.30
CA LYS A 307 -159.63 -51.89 46.94
C LYS A 307 -160.47 -53.16 46.80
N PHE A 308 -160.59 -53.92 47.88
CA PHE A 308 -161.33 -55.18 47.92
C PHE A 308 -162.86 -54.96 47.82
N GLY A 309 -163.55 -55.90 47.17
CA GLY A 309 -165.02 -55.91 47.03
C GLY A 309 -165.59 -55.29 45.75
N TYR A 310 -164.74 -54.74 44.87
CA TYR A 310 -165.14 -54.19 43.56
C TYR A 310 -164.54 -55.04 42.43
N GLU A 311 -165.28 -55.29 41.35
CA GLU A 311 -164.77 -56.10 40.22
C GLU A 311 -163.55 -55.49 39.53
N LYS A 312 -163.40 -54.16 39.59
CA LYS A 312 -162.29 -53.42 38.99
C LYS A 312 -161.83 -52.35 39.97
N SER A 313 -160.53 -52.23 40.18
CA SER A 313 -159.94 -51.18 41.01
C SER A 313 -158.76 -50.54 40.30
N PHE A 314 -158.56 -49.25 40.54
CA PHE A 314 -157.44 -48.50 40.01
C PHE A 314 -156.77 -47.77 41.16
N GLY A 315 -155.45 -47.82 41.20
CA GLY A 315 -154.64 -47.14 42.18
C GLY A 315 -153.45 -46.45 41.54
N MET A 316 -152.95 -45.45 42.22
CA MET A 316 -151.75 -44.70 41.85
C MET A 316 -150.92 -44.52 43.11
N ALA A 317 -149.62 -44.66 42.98
CA ALA A 317 -148.68 -44.49 44.06
C ALA A 317 -147.40 -43.83 43.56
N ILE A 318 -146.72 -43.15 44.48
CA ILE A 318 -145.44 -42.50 44.23
C ILE A 318 -144.39 -43.19 45.10
N GLY A 319 -143.21 -43.39 44.54
CA GLY A 319 -142.05 -43.94 45.21
C GLY A 319 -140.91 -42.94 45.13
N ALA A 320 -140.17 -42.77 46.22
CA ALA A 320 -138.98 -41.93 46.24
C ALA A 320 -137.82 -42.70 46.87
N TYR A 321 -136.67 -42.74 46.20
CA TYR A 321 -135.45 -43.39 46.68
C TYR A 321 -134.20 -42.57 46.32
N ARG A 322 -133.43 -42.20 47.34
CA ARG A 322 -132.11 -41.53 47.21
C ARG A 322 -132.08 -40.39 46.18
N GLY A 323 -133.02 -39.45 46.31
CA GLY A 323 -133.09 -38.23 45.48
C GLY A 323 -133.76 -38.41 44.11
N GLN A 324 -134.09 -39.64 43.73
CA GLN A 324 -134.91 -39.94 42.57
C GLN A 324 -136.33 -40.28 43.01
N SER A 325 -137.29 -40.10 42.11
CA SER A 325 -138.67 -40.43 42.36
C SER A 325 -139.31 -41.09 41.16
N ALA A 326 -140.40 -41.77 41.38
CA ALA A 326 -141.17 -42.38 40.33
C ALA A 326 -142.65 -42.38 40.68
N LEU A 327 -143.46 -42.33 39.64
CA LEU A 327 -144.90 -42.44 39.71
C LEU A 327 -145.28 -43.80 39.12
N ALA A 328 -146.14 -44.52 39.81
CA ALA A 328 -146.73 -45.74 39.31
C ALA A 328 -148.25 -45.69 39.35
N VAL A 329 -148.85 -46.26 38.32
CA VAL A 329 -150.29 -46.44 38.19
C VAL A 329 -150.57 -47.91 37.95
N GLY A 330 -151.67 -48.41 38.49
CA GLY A 330 -151.98 -49.82 38.43
C GLY A 330 -153.46 -50.10 38.50
N GLY A 331 -153.87 -51.13 37.78
CA GLY A 331 -155.23 -51.61 37.74
C GLY A 331 -155.31 -53.03 38.27
N ASP A 332 -156.31 -53.28 39.12
CA ASP A 332 -156.69 -54.60 39.59
C ASP A 332 -158.03 -55.00 38.96
N TRP A 333 -158.13 -56.24 38.50
CA TRP A 333 -159.35 -56.84 37.97
C TRP A 333 -159.68 -58.14 38.69
N ASN A 334 -160.82 -58.15 39.39
CA ASN A 334 -161.38 -59.33 40.02
C ASN A 334 -162.25 -60.06 39.00
N ILE A 335 -161.75 -61.17 38.45
CA ILE A 335 -162.44 -61.91 37.38
C ILE A 335 -163.67 -62.62 37.96
N ASN A 336 -163.52 -63.26 39.12
CA ASN A 336 -164.58 -63.88 39.91
C ASN A 336 -164.30 -63.66 41.42
N HIS A 337 -165.23 -64.07 42.31
CA HIS A 337 -165.11 -64.00 43.79
C HIS A 337 -163.85 -64.68 44.41
N LYS A 338 -162.98 -65.28 43.59
CA LYS A 338 -161.76 -66.00 44.01
C LYS A 338 -160.51 -65.59 43.23
N THR A 339 -160.54 -64.61 42.33
CA THR A 339 -159.39 -64.36 41.43
C THR A 339 -159.20 -62.88 41.14
N ILE A 340 -157.97 -62.38 41.29
CA ILE A 340 -157.57 -61.00 41.04
C ILE A 340 -156.32 -60.93 40.17
N THR A 341 -156.28 -60.01 39.22
CA THR A 341 -155.11 -59.72 38.39
C THR A 341 -154.73 -58.27 38.54
N ARG A 342 -153.44 -57.97 38.70
CA ARG A 342 -152.86 -56.63 38.85
C ARG A 342 -151.93 -56.32 37.70
N VAL A 343 -151.99 -55.13 37.15
CA VAL A 343 -150.98 -54.62 36.23
C VAL A 343 -150.58 -53.23 36.70
N ASN A 344 -149.28 -53.01 36.82
CA ASN A 344 -148.65 -51.77 37.25
C ASN A 344 -147.69 -51.27 36.16
N VAL A 345 -147.64 -49.96 35.99
CA VAL A 345 -146.65 -49.28 35.17
C VAL A 345 -146.06 -48.18 36.02
N SER A 346 -144.73 -48.01 36.01
CA SER A 346 -144.06 -46.86 36.60
C SER A 346 -143.26 -46.07 35.58
N ALA A 347 -143.16 -44.78 35.82
CA ALA A 347 -142.19 -43.90 35.16
C ALA A 347 -141.36 -43.21 36.24
N ASP A 348 -140.03 -43.19 36.06
CA ASP A 348 -139.07 -42.60 36.98
C ASP A 348 -138.46 -41.29 36.46
N THR A 349 -137.84 -40.52 37.36
CA THR A 349 -137.27 -39.20 37.09
C THR A 349 -136.04 -39.19 36.18
N GLU A 350 -135.40 -40.33 35.91
CA GLU A 350 -134.30 -40.47 34.93
C GLU A 350 -134.81 -40.99 33.58
N GLY A 351 -136.12 -41.00 33.38
CA GLY A 351 -136.80 -41.39 32.15
C GLY A 351 -136.94 -42.90 31.96
N GLY A 352 -136.66 -43.70 32.99
CA GLY A 352 -136.90 -45.13 32.99
C GLY A 352 -138.38 -45.45 33.15
N VAL A 353 -138.84 -46.48 32.44
CA VAL A 353 -140.20 -46.98 32.52
C VAL A 353 -140.15 -48.44 32.95
N GLY A 354 -140.88 -48.78 34.00
CA GLY A 354 -141.04 -50.14 34.49
C GLY A 354 -142.47 -50.61 34.27
N VAL A 355 -142.64 -51.90 34.01
CA VAL A 355 -143.96 -52.54 33.95
C VAL A 355 -143.90 -53.80 34.79
N ALA A 356 -144.92 -54.02 35.61
CA ALA A 356 -145.07 -55.24 36.39
C ALA A 356 -146.52 -55.73 36.29
N ALA A 357 -146.74 -57.04 36.27
CA ALA A 357 -148.07 -57.63 36.34
C ALA A 357 -148.06 -58.79 37.34
N GLY A 358 -149.17 -59.01 38.03
CA GLY A 358 -149.34 -60.02 39.05
C GLY A 358 -150.72 -60.66 38.99
N PHE A 359 -150.86 -61.86 39.52
CA PHE A 359 -152.11 -62.63 39.56
C PHE A 359 -152.23 -63.30 40.93
N ALA A 360 -153.43 -63.32 41.50
CA ALA A 360 -153.72 -63.89 42.79
C ALA A 360 -155.06 -64.65 42.77
N PHE A 361 -155.12 -65.82 43.43
CA PHE A 361 -156.31 -66.64 43.55
C PHE A 361 -156.56 -67.02 45.03
N GLY A 362 -157.78 -66.88 45.53
CA GLY A 362 -158.17 -67.12 46.92
C GLY A 362 -159.15 -68.29 47.07
N ILE A 363 -158.94 -69.13 48.08
CA ILE A 363 -159.74 -70.33 48.39
C ILE A 363 -160.27 -70.15 49.82
N ASN A 364 -161.57 -70.41 50.05
CA ASN A 364 -162.15 -70.49 51.39
C ASN A 364 -162.04 -71.90 51.93
#